data_AF-E8V2T2-F1
#
_entry.id   AF-E8V2T2-F1
#
_cell.length_a   1.000
_cell.length_b   1.000
_cell.length_c   1.000
_cell.angle_alpha   90.00
_cell.angle_beta   90.00
_cell.angle_gamma   90.00
#
_symmetry.space_group_name_H-M   'P 1'
#
loop_
_entity.id
_entity.type
_entity.pdbx_description
1 polymer ?
#
loop_
_entity_poly.entity_id
_entity_poly.type
_entity_poly.pdbx_seq_one_letter_code
_entity_poly.pdbx_strand_id
1 'polypeptide(L)'
;MIVRVCGRILARNVPETLAIAALNASSPVTRFTRQDLARILRLPARQIASWQRSGLMHVAESYTFEDLSHLRRLREICAARISPRNIRNSVSAMQKLVGTLNPLREASPVPRGSRLVFRHSGALVDPQTHQLVFDFELAGKIPSQMVATRKPDAEHVSRIAQQAQELFLKAVQKEEEPTTVTEAAGLYREVLRIQPKHAASSINLGTILYNQREFEEAEQRYRYATEVDPFYALAFFDLGNVLDELQRLPEAIVAYQRAIALVPEYADAHYNLALAYERQGQRRKALKYWQAYVRLDPVGPWATHARTQARRILATEKLSIVCRRGQKAG
;
A
#
# COMPACT_ATOMS: atom_id res chain seq x y z
N MET A 1 -26.27 17.20 -1.40
CA MET A 1 -26.01 17.63 0.00
C MET A 1 -24.75 16.88 0.42
N ILE A 2 -23.62 17.53 0.16
CA ILE A 2 -22.28 16.92 0.08
C ILE A 2 -21.77 16.64 1.50
N VAL A 3 -21.19 15.46 1.71
CA VAL A 3 -20.62 15.04 2.99
C VAL A 3 -19.45 15.96 3.33
N ARG A 4 -19.66 16.85 4.29
CA ARG A 4 -18.60 17.54 5.02
C ARG A 4 -17.94 16.49 5.92
N VAL A 5 -16.82 15.91 5.51
CA VAL A 5 -15.94 15.23 6.46
C VAL A 5 -14.89 16.26 6.89
N CYS A 6 -15.24 17.06 7.89
CA CYS A 6 -14.23 17.49 8.83
C CYS A 6 -13.66 16.19 9.42
N GLY A 7 -12.38 15.90 9.14
CA GLY A 7 -11.63 14.85 9.79
C GLY A 7 -11.50 15.13 11.30
N ARG A 8 -12.58 14.92 12.06
CA ARG A 8 -12.52 14.72 13.50
C ARG A 8 -12.33 13.23 13.75
N ILE A 9 -11.08 12.79 13.67
CA ILE A 9 -10.66 11.63 14.45
C ILE A 9 -10.55 12.14 15.89
N LEU A 10 -11.66 12.04 16.64
CA LEU A 10 -11.61 12.20 18.09
C LEU A 10 -10.75 11.07 18.64
N ALA A 11 -9.55 11.44 19.09
CA ALA A 11 -8.76 10.68 20.03
C ALA A 11 -9.67 10.24 21.19
N ARG A 12 -9.99 8.94 21.25
CA ARG A 12 -10.45 8.35 22.50
C ARG A 12 -9.23 8.12 23.37
N ASN A 13 -9.13 8.91 24.44
CA ASN A 13 -8.23 8.73 25.57
C ASN A 13 -8.22 7.26 26.02
N VAL A 14 -7.12 6.56 25.75
CA VAL A 14 -6.73 5.36 26.47
C VAL A 14 -5.56 5.78 27.36
N PRO A 15 -5.61 5.58 28.68
CA PRO A 15 -4.49 5.93 29.55
C PRO A 15 -3.23 5.14 29.15
N GLU A 16 -2.13 5.87 28.95
CA GLU A 16 -0.84 5.38 28.43
C GLU A 16 -0.22 4.22 29.22
N THR A 17 -0.72 3.93 30.42
CA THR A 17 -0.21 2.85 31.29
C THR A 17 -0.85 1.48 31.00
N LEU A 18 -1.90 1.39 30.17
CA LEU A 18 -2.48 0.11 29.74
C LEU A 18 -2.08 -0.30 28.31
N ALA A 19 -1.44 0.58 27.54
CA ALA A 19 -1.03 0.30 26.16
C ALA A 19 0.24 -0.57 26.05
N ILE A 20 1.09 -0.59 27.08
CA ILE A 20 2.36 -1.35 27.05
C ILE A 20 2.12 -2.85 27.31
N ALA A 21 1.03 -3.23 27.99
CA ALA A 21 0.72 -4.64 28.25
C ALA A 21 -0.12 -5.32 27.14
N ALA A 22 -0.78 -4.56 26.26
CA ALA A 22 -1.64 -5.10 25.21
C ALA A 22 -0.97 -5.26 23.83
N LEU A 23 0.24 -4.72 23.63
CA LEU A 23 1.00 -4.84 22.37
C LEU A 23 1.61 -6.22 22.12
N ASN A 24 1.44 -7.18 23.04
CA ASN A 24 1.90 -8.57 22.88
C ASN A 24 0.78 -9.61 22.75
N ALA A 25 -0.47 -9.20 22.54
CA ALA A 25 -1.59 -10.13 22.31
C ALA A 25 -2.05 -10.08 20.83
N SER A 26 -1.38 -10.90 20.01
CA SER A 26 -2.02 -11.70 18.95
C SER A 26 -2.69 -10.97 17.78
N SER A 27 -1.92 -10.30 16.92
CA SER A 27 -2.23 -10.40 15.48
C SER A 27 -2.00 -11.85 15.06
N PRO A 28 -2.88 -12.51 14.27
CA PRO A 28 -2.55 -13.82 13.75
C PRO A 28 -1.39 -13.64 12.76
N VAL A 29 -0.15 -13.80 13.25
CA VAL A 29 1.01 -13.97 12.38
C VAL A 29 0.65 -15.14 11.49
N THR A 30 0.43 -14.86 10.21
CA THR A 30 0.09 -15.89 9.24
C THR A 30 1.32 -16.79 9.15
N ARG A 31 1.21 -17.95 9.81
CA ARG A 31 2.27 -18.93 9.92
C ARG A 31 2.12 -19.91 8.76
N PHE A 32 3.16 -20.03 7.95
CA PHE A 32 3.21 -20.92 6.80
C PHE A 32 3.90 -22.21 7.18
N THR A 33 3.29 -23.34 6.82
CA THR A 33 3.93 -24.64 7.00
C THR A 33 4.93 -24.91 5.87
N ARG A 34 5.78 -25.93 6.03
CA ARG A 34 6.64 -26.40 4.92
C ARG A 34 5.84 -26.78 3.67
N GLN A 35 4.65 -27.32 3.85
CA GLN A 35 3.75 -27.68 2.75
C GLN A 35 3.23 -26.45 2.03
N ASP A 36 2.93 -25.37 2.77
CA ASP A 36 2.58 -24.08 2.18
C ASP A 36 3.73 -23.48 1.37
N LEU A 37 4.97 -23.54 1.87
CA LEU A 37 6.14 -23.09 1.11
C LEU A 37 6.28 -23.85 -0.21
N ALA A 38 6.18 -25.17 -0.17
CA ALA A 38 6.27 -26.01 -1.37
C ALA A 38 5.18 -25.66 -2.39
N ARG A 39 3.94 -25.44 -1.91
CA ARG A 39 2.78 -25.10 -2.75
C ARG A 39 2.87 -23.68 -3.32
N ILE A 40 3.07 -22.68 -2.47
CA ILE A 40 3.05 -21.24 -2.82
C ILE A 40 4.26 -20.88 -3.68
N LEU A 41 5.45 -21.34 -3.30
CA LEU A 41 6.68 -21.04 -4.02
C LEU A 41 7.00 -22.09 -5.09
N ARG A 42 6.15 -23.09 -5.30
CA ARG A 42 6.33 -24.17 -6.28
C ARG A 42 7.73 -24.82 -6.15
N LEU A 43 8.14 -25.10 -4.92
CA LEU A 43 9.47 -25.65 -4.61
C LEU A 43 9.37 -27.16 -4.33
N PRO A 44 10.13 -28.01 -5.06
CA PRO A 44 10.19 -29.44 -4.75
C PRO A 44 10.84 -29.67 -3.39
N ALA A 45 10.38 -30.69 -2.65
CA ALA A 45 10.88 -31.01 -1.30
C ALA A 45 12.40 -31.22 -1.25
N ARG A 46 12.99 -31.77 -2.32
CA ARG A 46 14.44 -31.95 -2.45
C ARG A 46 15.20 -30.61 -2.46
N GLN A 47 14.63 -29.57 -3.05
CA GLN A 47 15.23 -28.23 -3.08
C GLN A 47 15.16 -27.55 -1.71
N ILE A 48 14.03 -27.66 -1.01
CA ILE A 48 13.89 -27.18 0.37
C ILE A 48 14.93 -27.85 1.28
N ALA A 49 15.06 -29.18 1.21
CA ALA A 49 16.06 -29.93 1.96
C ALA A 49 17.51 -29.55 1.58
N SER A 50 17.76 -29.22 0.30
CA SER A 50 19.06 -28.72 -0.15
C SER A 50 19.39 -27.35 0.46
N TRP A 51 18.43 -26.44 0.53
CA TRP A 51 18.62 -25.11 1.11
C TRP A 51 18.82 -25.16 2.63
N GLN A 52 18.11 -26.06 3.32
CA GLN A 52 18.31 -26.31 4.75
C GLN A 52 19.71 -26.86 5.05
N ARG A 53 20.15 -27.90 4.33
CA ARG A 53 21.52 -28.44 4.46
C ARG A 53 22.59 -27.40 4.12
N SER A 54 22.29 -26.54 3.14
CA SER A 54 23.20 -25.47 2.74
C SER A 54 23.19 -24.30 3.70
N GLY A 55 22.26 -24.20 4.66
CA GLY A 55 22.14 -23.09 5.61
C GLY A 55 21.56 -21.80 5.02
N LEU A 56 20.87 -21.87 3.87
CA LEU A 56 20.15 -20.74 3.26
C LEU A 56 18.72 -20.59 3.79
N MET A 57 18.22 -21.61 4.47
CA MET A 57 16.90 -21.65 5.08
C MET A 57 17.04 -22.32 6.44
N HIS A 58 16.51 -21.71 7.49
CA HIS A 58 16.51 -22.30 8.82
C HIS A 58 15.44 -23.41 8.93
N VAL A 59 15.62 -24.32 9.89
CA VAL A 59 14.67 -25.40 10.17
C VAL A 59 13.69 -24.89 11.23
N ALA A 60 12.48 -24.56 10.80
CA ALA A 60 11.36 -24.20 11.68
C ALA A 60 10.10 -25.01 11.38
N GLU A 61 9.22 -25.12 12.38
CA GLU A 61 7.87 -25.68 12.28
C GLU A 61 6.93 -24.76 11.49
N SER A 62 7.10 -23.45 11.64
CA SER A 62 6.34 -22.42 10.93
C SER A 62 7.23 -21.29 10.43
N TYR A 63 6.89 -20.74 9.27
CA TYR A 63 7.58 -19.64 8.63
C TYR A 63 6.70 -18.39 8.60
N THR A 64 7.33 -17.23 8.66
CA THR A 64 6.67 -15.92 8.56
C THR A 64 6.49 -15.50 7.10
N PHE A 65 5.74 -14.42 6.87
CA PHE A 65 5.67 -13.80 5.55
C PHE A 65 7.04 -13.27 5.06
N GLU A 66 7.90 -12.84 5.98
CA GLU A 66 9.25 -12.38 5.66
C GLU A 66 10.12 -13.52 5.13
N ASP A 67 10.05 -14.70 5.76
CA ASP A 67 10.72 -15.91 5.28
C ASP A 67 10.26 -16.28 3.88
N LEU A 68 8.96 -16.14 3.60
CA LEU A 68 8.38 -16.46 2.30
C LEU A 68 8.88 -15.53 1.19
N SER A 69 9.04 -14.25 1.52
CA SER A 69 9.61 -13.24 0.63
C SER A 69 11.10 -13.50 0.37
N HIS A 70 11.86 -13.85 1.41
CA HIS A 70 13.26 -14.27 1.30
C HIS A 70 13.41 -15.49 0.38
N LEU A 71 12.61 -16.54 0.60
CA LEU A 71 12.70 -17.80 -0.15
C LEU A 71 12.25 -17.63 -1.61
N ARG A 72 11.29 -16.74 -1.90
CA ARG A 72 10.95 -16.36 -3.27
C ARG A 72 12.14 -15.76 -4.01
N ARG A 73 12.84 -14.82 -3.36
CA ARG A 73 14.03 -14.18 -3.95
C ARG A 73 15.16 -15.19 -4.15
N LEU A 74 15.39 -16.08 -3.19
CA LEU A 74 16.37 -17.14 -3.29
C LEU A 74 16.09 -18.08 -4.49
N ARG A 75 14.81 -18.38 -4.74
CA ARG A 75 14.38 -19.19 -5.90
C ARG A 75 14.76 -18.52 -7.22
N GLU A 76 14.50 -17.22 -7.37
CA GLU A 76 14.85 -16.44 -8.57
C GLU A 76 16.36 -16.49 -8.84
N ILE A 77 17.16 -16.40 -7.78
CA ILE A 77 18.62 -16.43 -7.88
C ILE A 77 19.13 -17.84 -8.23
N CYS A 78 18.56 -18.88 -7.64
CA CYS A 78 18.91 -20.26 -7.95
C CYS A 78 18.61 -20.61 -9.43
N ALA A 79 17.65 -19.93 -10.06
CA ALA A 79 17.37 -20.09 -11.49
C ALA A 79 18.55 -19.65 -12.37
N ALA A 80 19.47 -18.82 -11.86
CA ALA A 80 20.68 -18.37 -12.55
C ALA A 80 21.85 -19.39 -12.52
N ARG A 81 21.58 -20.68 -12.24
CA ARG A 81 22.55 -21.80 -12.21
C ARG A 81 23.69 -21.66 -11.17
N ILE A 82 23.50 -20.87 -10.12
CA ILE A 82 24.47 -20.75 -9.01
C ILE A 82 24.17 -21.82 -7.95
N SER A 83 25.21 -22.51 -7.49
CA SER A 83 25.03 -23.54 -6.45
C SER A 83 24.61 -22.91 -5.10
N PRO A 84 23.74 -23.58 -4.32
CA PRO A 84 23.34 -23.11 -2.98
C PRO A 84 24.52 -22.79 -2.05
N ARG A 85 25.62 -23.54 -2.16
CA ARG A 85 26.85 -23.31 -1.40
C ARG A 85 27.50 -21.97 -1.77
N ASN A 86 27.59 -21.64 -3.05
CA ASN A 86 28.19 -20.39 -3.50
C ASN A 86 27.32 -19.18 -3.16
N ILE A 87 25.99 -19.34 -3.23
CA ILE A 87 25.05 -18.32 -2.75
C ILE A 87 25.32 -18.01 -1.28
N ARG A 88 25.39 -19.03 -0.42
CA ARG A 88 25.68 -18.83 1.01
C ARG A 88 27.02 -18.16 1.24
N ASN A 89 28.07 -18.59 0.54
CA ASN A 89 29.39 -18.01 0.70
C ASN A 89 29.40 -16.53 0.31
N SER A 90 28.79 -16.17 -0.81
CA SER A 90 28.65 -14.77 -1.24
C SER A 90 27.82 -13.94 -0.27
N VAL A 91 26.69 -14.48 0.24
CA VAL A 91 25.85 -13.79 1.23
C VAL A 91 26.61 -13.58 2.54
N SER A 92 27.26 -14.61 3.07
CA SER A 92 28.03 -14.50 4.32
C SER A 92 29.21 -13.53 4.20
N ALA A 93 29.90 -13.52 3.06
CA ALA A 93 30.95 -12.55 2.80
C ALA A 93 30.39 -11.12 2.75
N MET A 94 29.21 -10.93 2.16
CA MET A 94 28.54 -9.63 2.11
C MET A 94 28.04 -9.15 3.48
N GLN A 95 27.53 -10.07 4.32
CA GLN A 95 27.15 -9.76 5.71
C GLN A 95 28.36 -9.28 6.51
N LYS A 96 29.54 -9.91 6.34
CA LYS A 96 30.78 -9.48 7.00
C LYS A 96 31.29 -8.14 6.49
N LEU A 97 31.14 -7.86 5.19
CA LEU A 97 31.65 -6.64 4.56
C LEU A 97 30.85 -5.40 4.96
N VAL A 98 29.52 -5.49 5.03
CA VAL A 98 28.62 -4.33 5.19
C VAL A 98 27.86 -4.36 6.53
N GLY A 99 27.90 -5.46 7.28
CA GLY A 99 27.13 -5.61 8.52
C GLY A 99 25.62 -5.75 8.30
N THR A 100 25.18 -6.02 7.07
CA THR A 100 23.76 -6.18 6.72
C THR A 100 23.19 -7.48 7.28
N LEU A 101 21.95 -7.44 7.76
CA LEU A 101 21.27 -8.63 8.27
C LEU A 101 20.83 -9.53 7.11
N ASN A 102 20.34 -8.96 5.99
CA ASN A 102 19.87 -9.73 4.83
C ASN A 102 20.35 -9.17 3.46
N PRO A 103 21.56 -9.51 3.00
CA PRO A 103 22.12 -9.00 1.75
C PRO A 103 21.31 -9.31 0.49
N LEU A 104 20.55 -10.41 0.48
CA LEU A 104 19.71 -10.79 -0.68
C LEU A 104 18.57 -9.80 -0.92
N ARG A 105 18.17 -9.07 0.12
CA ARG A 105 17.13 -8.04 0.10
C ARG A 105 17.74 -6.64 0.00
N GLU A 106 18.74 -6.35 0.81
CA GLU A 106 19.28 -5.00 0.98
C GLU A 106 20.29 -4.60 -0.11
N ALA A 107 21.02 -5.55 -0.69
CA ALA A 107 22.15 -5.28 -1.57
C ALA A 107 22.00 -5.88 -2.98
N SER A 108 20.75 -6.09 -3.44
CA SER A 108 20.40 -6.48 -4.82
C SER A 108 21.40 -7.43 -5.49
N PRO A 109 21.31 -8.75 -5.25
CA PRO A 109 22.25 -9.73 -5.78
C PRO A 109 22.16 -9.84 -7.31
N VAL A 110 23.31 -9.88 -7.96
CA VAL A 110 23.48 -10.07 -9.41
C VAL A 110 24.30 -11.35 -9.64
N PRO A 111 23.80 -12.31 -10.42
CA PRO A 111 24.54 -13.53 -10.75
C PRO A 111 25.70 -13.20 -11.69
N ARG A 112 26.92 -13.63 -11.36
CA ARG A 112 28.09 -13.47 -12.24
C ARG A 112 28.97 -14.71 -12.18
N GLY A 113 28.88 -15.54 -13.22
CA GLY A 113 29.54 -16.85 -13.25
C GLY A 113 28.99 -17.77 -12.16
N SER A 114 29.87 -18.31 -11.31
CA SER A 114 29.52 -19.25 -10.25
C SER A 114 29.21 -18.61 -8.89
N ARG A 115 29.17 -17.27 -8.78
CA ARG A 115 29.02 -16.52 -7.53
C ARG A 115 28.04 -15.35 -7.65
N LEU A 116 27.64 -14.83 -6.49
CA LEU A 116 26.86 -13.59 -6.41
C LEU A 116 27.77 -12.40 -6.12
N VAL A 117 27.57 -11.35 -6.90
CA VAL A 117 28.04 -9.99 -6.62
C VAL A 117 26.83 -9.15 -6.21
N PHE A 118 27.03 -8.11 -5.42
CA PHE A 118 25.95 -7.35 -4.80
C PHE A 118 26.01 -5.89 -5.24
N ARG A 119 24.86 -5.32 -5.62
CA ARG A 119 24.77 -3.89 -5.84
C ARG A 119 24.54 -3.21 -4.50
N HIS A 120 25.60 -2.60 -3.97
CA HIS A 120 25.56 -1.88 -2.71
C HIS A 120 25.97 -0.43 -2.94
N SER A 121 25.17 0.51 -2.42
CA SER A 121 25.44 1.95 -2.53
C SER A 121 25.64 2.46 -3.97
N GLY A 122 25.07 1.78 -4.97
CA GLY A 122 25.13 2.17 -6.39
C GLY A 122 26.27 1.50 -7.17
N ALA A 123 27.23 0.87 -6.50
CA ALA A 123 28.31 0.13 -7.13
C ALA A 123 28.07 -1.39 -7.04
N LEU A 124 28.58 -2.14 -8.03
CA LEU A 124 28.59 -3.60 -7.98
C LEU A 124 29.84 -4.04 -7.23
N VAL A 125 29.67 -4.86 -6.20
CA VAL A 125 30.75 -5.30 -5.30
C VAL A 125 30.84 -6.81 -5.32
N ASP A 126 32.05 -7.32 -5.48
CA ASP A 126 32.34 -8.72 -5.19
C ASP A 126 32.61 -8.88 -3.69
N PRO A 127 31.70 -9.55 -2.96
CA PRO A 127 31.82 -9.64 -1.51
C PRO A 127 32.98 -10.54 -1.07
N GLN A 128 33.51 -11.41 -1.93
CA GLN A 128 34.60 -12.33 -1.57
C GLN A 128 35.97 -11.72 -1.83
N THR A 129 36.11 -10.95 -2.91
CA THR A 129 37.38 -10.28 -3.24
C THR A 129 37.45 -8.85 -2.72
N HIS A 130 36.35 -8.31 -2.19
CA HIS A 130 36.20 -6.92 -1.76
C HIS A 130 36.48 -5.91 -2.90
N GLN A 131 36.33 -6.34 -4.16
CA GLN A 131 36.58 -5.51 -5.32
C GLN A 131 35.30 -4.90 -5.86
N LEU A 132 35.41 -3.67 -6.36
CA LEU A 132 34.38 -3.09 -7.22
C LEU A 132 34.42 -3.78 -8.58
N VAL A 133 33.23 -4.16 -9.06
CA VAL A 133 33.06 -4.87 -10.31
C VAL A 133 32.49 -3.89 -11.34
N PHE A 134 33.16 -3.76 -12.48
CA PHE A 134 32.63 -2.98 -13.59
C PHE A 134 31.36 -3.64 -14.17
N ASP A 135 30.32 -2.82 -14.27
CA ASP A 135 29.00 -3.19 -14.80
C ASP A 135 28.93 -2.80 -16.28
N PHE A 136 29.48 -3.65 -17.15
CA PHE A 136 29.52 -3.40 -18.60
C PHE A 136 28.15 -3.54 -19.28
N GLU A 137 27.13 -4.10 -18.60
CA GLU A 137 25.76 -4.18 -19.13
C GLU A 137 25.09 -2.79 -19.18
N LEU A 138 25.62 -1.80 -18.45
CA LEU A 138 25.15 -0.41 -18.52
C LEU A 138 25.79 0.42 -19.64
N ALA A 139 26.84 -0.07 -20.32
CA ALA A 139 27.59 0.73 -21.30
C ALA A 139 26.73 1.17 -22.53
N GLY A 140 25.57 0.55 -22.75
CA GLY A 140 24.62 0.94 -23.81
C GLY A 140 23.46 1.84 -23.35
N LYS A 141 23.38 2.24 -22.07
CA LYS A 141 22.24 3.01 -21.53
C LYS A 141 22.66 4.08 -20.51
N ILE A 142 23.80 4.73 -20.70
CA ILE A 142 24.16 5.93 -19.94
C ILE A 142 23.91 7.14 -20.85
N PRO A 143 22.89 7.99 -20.60
CA PRO A 143 22.89 9.32 -21.18
C PRO A 143 24.14 10.05 -20.66
N SER A 144 24.90 10.64 -21.58
CA SER A 144 26.05 11.50 -21.29
C SER A 144 25.62 12.71 -20.46
N GLN A 145 25.52 12.54 -19.15
CA GLN A 145 25.43 13.59 -18.15
C GLN A 145 25.76 12.98 -16.78
N MET A 146 27.02 12.60 -16.58
CA MET A 146 27.55 12.38 -15.23
C MET A 146 27.95 13.73 -14.64
N VAL A 147 26.95 14.50 -14.20
CA VAL A 147 27.17 15.40 -13.06
C VAL A 147 27.23 14.50 -11.84
N ALA A 148 28.39 14.45 -11.18
CA ALA A 148 28.53 13.79 -9.89
C ALA A 148 27.63 14.51 -8.88
N THR A 149 26.38 14.06 -8.74
CA THR A 149 25.56 14.46 -7.59
C THR A 149 26.16 13.75 -6.39
N ARG A 150 26.93 14.51 -5.62
CA ARG A 150 27.31 14.17 -4.24
C ARG A 150 26.05 13.60 -3.58
N LYS A 151 26.08 12.33 -3.15
CA LYS A 151 24.97 11.77 -2.36
C LYS A 151 24.72 12.76 -1.22
N PRO A 152 23.49 13.27 -1.05
CA PRO A 152 23.24 14.27 -0.03
C PRO A 152 23.63 13.68 1.32
N ASP A 153 24.42 14.43 2.08
CA ASP A 153 24.92 14.02 3.39
C ASP A 153 23.73 13.52 4.22
N ALA A 154 23.86 12.37 4.90
CA ALA A 154 22.72 11.75 5.59
C ALA A 154 22.05 12.71 6.61
N GLU A 155 22.86 13.57 7.24
CA GLU A 155 22.38 14.65 8.10
C GLU A 155 21.58 15.74 7.36
N HIS A 156 21.94 16.03 6.11
CA HIS A 156 21.21 16.99 5.28
C HIS A 156 19.85 16.41 4.85
N VAL A 157 19.81 15.14 4.44
CA VAL A 157 18.54 14.44 4.13
C VAL A 157 17.64 14.37 5.37
N SER A 158 18.21 14.07 6.53
CA SER A 158 17.48 14.03 7.80
C SER A 158 16.91 15.41 8.17
N ARG A 159 17.68 16.49 8.03
CA ARG A 159 17.21 17.86 8.28
C ARG A 159 16.09 18.27 7.34
N ILE A 160 16.19 17.93 6.05
CA ILE A 160 15.14 18.17 5.06
C ILE A 160 13.85 17.45 5.45
N ALA A 161 13.94 16.18 5.86
CA ALA A 161 12.78 15.39 6.28
C ALA A 161 12.14 15.96 7.55
N GLN A 162 12.94 16.38 8.53
CA GLN A 162 12.46 17.05 9.75
C GLN A 162 11.74 18.36 9.42
N GLN A 163 12.35 19.19 8.57
CA GLN A 163 11.74 20.44 8.12
C GLN A 163 10.39 20.21 7.41
N ALA A 164 10.33 19.22 6.51
CA ALA A 164 9.09 18.85 5.83
C ALA A 164 8.01 18.39 6.82
N GLN A 165 8.40 17.60 7.83
CA GLN A 165 7.51 17.14 8.89
C GLN A 165 6.96 18.30 9.74
N GLU A 166 7.81 19.24 10.15
CA GLU A 166 7.40 20.43 10.91
C GLU A 166 6.42 21.30 10.13
N LEU A 167 6.72 21.55 8.85
CA LEU A 167 5.84 22.31 7.96
C LEU A 167 4.49 21.61 7.77
N PHE A 168 4.49 20.28 7.63
CA PHE A 168 3.26 19.50 7.53
C PHE A 168 2.41 19.62 8.81
N LEU A 169 3.00 19.46 9.98
CA LEU A 169 2.26 19.60 11.25
C LEU A 169 1.67 21.00 11.43
N LYS A 170 2.43 22.04 11.05
CA LYS A 170 1.95 23.43 11.05
C LYS A 170 0.79 23.63 10.07
N ALA A 171 0.84 23.00 8.90
CA ALA A 171 -0.25 23.04 7.92
C ALA A 171 -1.53 22.41 8.47
N VAL A 172 -1.42 21.25 9.12
CA VAL A 172 -2.55 20.55 9.74
C VAL A 172 -3.21 21.42 10.82
N GLN A 173 -2.42 22.04 11.69
CA GLN A 173 -2.96 22.96 12.72
C GLN A 173 -3.73 24.14 12.09
N LYS A 174 -3.19 24.71 11.01
CA LYS A 174 -3.83 25.82 10.29
C LYS A 174 -5.06 25.41 9.50
N GLU A 175 -5.28 24.12 9.27
CA GLU A 175 -6.48 23.61 8.61
C GLU A 175 -7.68 23.56 9.57
N GLU A 176 -7.45 23.50 10.89
CA GLU A 176 -8.52 23.46 11.90
C GLU A 176 -9.34 24.76 11.96
N GLU A 177 -8.72 25.88 11.61
CA GLU A 177 -9.35 27.21 11.60
C GLU A 177 -9.79 27.60 10.18
N PRO A 178 -11.09 27.89 9.94
CA PRO A 178 -11.58 28.26 8.61
C PRO A 178 -10.90 29.48 7.98
N THR A 179 -10.40 30.39 8.81
CA THR A 179 -9.73 31.63 8.40
C THR A 179 -8.32 31.41 7.86
N THR A 180 -7.67 30.30 8.20
CA THR A 180 -6.26 30.03 7.85
C THR A 180 -6.08 28.91 6.84
N VAL A 181 -7.15 28.42 6.23
CA VAL A 181 -7.12 27.35 5.22
C VAL A 181 -6.25 27.70 4.01
N THR A 182 -6.22 28.97 3.60
CA THR A 182 -5.34 29.45 2.52
C THR A 182 -3.85 29.39 2.90
N GLU A 183 -3.52 29.71 4.16
CA GLU A 183 -2.16 29.55 4.70
C GLU A 183 -1.76 28.07 4.75
N ALA A 184 -2.66 27.19 5.19
CA ALA A 184 -2.45 25.75 5.22
C ALA A 184 -2.13 25.20 3.81
N ALA A 185 -2.87 25.62 2.79
CA ALA A 185 -2.58 25.28 1.40
C ALA A 185 -1.18 25.73 0.96
N GLY A 186 -0.75 26.93 1.36
CA GLY A 186 0.61 27.42 1.13
C GLY A 186 1.68 26.52 1.76
N LEU A 187 1.46 26.10 3.02
CA LEU A 187 2.38 25.21 3.73
C LEU A 187 2.44 23.82 3.10
N TYR A 188 1.30 23.23 2.67
CA TYR A 188 1.31 21.96 1.96
C TYR A 188 2.05 22.03 0.62
N ARG A 189 1.91 23.13 -0.13
CA ARG A 189 2.71 23.35 -1.35
C ARG A 189 4.21 23.41 -1.05
N GLU A 190 4.59 24.02 0.07
CA GLU A 190 5.99 24.07 0.49
C GLU A 190 6.53 22.70 0.91
N VAL A 191 5.74 21.90 1.63
CA VAL A 191 6.08 20.50 1.92
C VAL A 191 6.30 19.72 0.62
N LEU A 192 5.43 19.88 -0.38
CA LEU A 192 5.56 19.21 -1.68
C LEU A 192 6.73 19.73 -2.51
N ARG A 193 7.19 20.97 -2.29
CA ARG A 193 8.41 21.50 -2.89
C ARG A 193 9.65 20.82 -2.33
N ILE A 194 9.67 20.56 -1.01
CA ILE A 194 10.79 19.97 -0.28
C ILE A 194 10.80 18.44 -0.45
N GLN A 195 9.64 17.82 -0.30
CA GLN A 195 9.41 16.39 -0.43
C GLN A 195 8.27 16.13 -1.44
N PRO A 196 8.58 16.09 -2.74
CA PRO A 196 7.57 15.90 -3.79
C PRO A 196 6.71 14.66 -3.57
N LYS A 197 7.31 13.57 -3.09
CA LYS A 197 6.63 12.29 -2.84
C LYS A 197 5.93 12.22 -1.46
N HIS A 198 5.37 13.31 -0.97
CA HIS A 198 4.61 13.33 0.30
C HIS A 198 3.10 13.18 0.02
N ALA A 199 2.59 11.94 0.07
CA ALA A 199 1.21 11.63 -0.29
C ALA A 199 0.17 12.36 0.59
N ALA A 200 0.38 12.41 1.91
CA ALA A 200 -0.54 13.06 2.84
C ALA A 200 -0.72 14.57 2.55
N SER A 201 0.37 15.29 2.23
CA SER A 201 0.26 16.71 1.83
C SER A 201 -0.46 16.87 0.51
N SER A 202 -0.31 15.92 -0.42
CA SER A 202 -1.05 15.97 -1.68
C SER A 202 -2.54 15.78 -1.46
N ILE A 203 -2.95 14.84 -0.59
CA ILE A 203 -4.36 14.65 -0.25
C ILE A 203 -4.92 15.89 0.44
N ASN A 204 -4.28 16.38 1.52
CA ASN A 204 -4.83 17.50 2.28
C ASN A 204 -4.92 18.78 1.41
N LEU A 205 -3.92 19.03 0.56
CA LEU A 205 -4.00 20.11 -0.42
C LEU A 205 -5.16 19.88 -1.42
N GLY A 206 -5.32 18.65 -1.91
CA GLY A 206 -6.45 18.26 -2.76
C GLY A 206 -7.81 18.49 -2.09
N THR A 207 -7.92 18.23 -0.79
CA THR A 207 -9.14 18.46 0.00
C THR A 207 -9.46 19.94 0.13
N ILE A 208 -8.45 20.78 0.35
CA ILE A 208 -8.63 22.24 0.35
C ILE A 208 -9.12 22.73 -1.02
N LEU A 209 -8.48 22.30 -2.10
CA LEU A 209 -8.86 22.65 -3.48
C LEU A 209 -10.27 22.18 -3.82
N TYR A 210 -10.63 20.95 -3.42
CA TYR A 210 -11.98 20.40 -3.58
C TYR A 210 -13.02 21.28 -2.89
N ASN A 211 -12.75 21.71 -1.64
CA ASN A 211 -13.64 22.59 -0.89
C ASN A 211 -13.76 23.99 -1.51
N GLN A 212 -12.72 24.44 -2.22
CA GLN A 212 -12.71 25.67 -3.03
C GLN A 212 -13.39 25.49 -4.39
N ARG A 213 -13.84 24.28 -4.73
CA ARG A 213 -14.42 23.88 -6.03
C ARG A 213 -13.43 23.90 -7.20
N GLU A 214 -12.14 23.86 -6.90
CA GLU A 214 -11.06 23.72 -7.88
C GLU A 214 -10.85 22.22 -8.17
N PHE A 215 -11.84 21.60 -8.81
CA PHE A 215 -11.94 20.14 -8.91
C PHE A 215 -10.86 19.52 -9.79
N GLU A 216 -10.47 20.18 -10.88
CA GLU A 216 -9.42 19.70 -11.77
C GLU A 216 -8.05 19.67 -11.07
N GLU A 217 -7.74 20.68 -10.26
CA GLU A 217 -6.50 20.70 -9.46
C GLU A 217 -6.55 19.66 -8.34
N ALA A 218 -7.70 19.51 -7.67
CA ALA A 218 -7.90 18.48 -6.66
C ALA A 218 -7.71 17.07 -7.24
N GLU A 219 -8.26 16.79 -8.43
CA GLU A 219 -8.04 15.51 -9.12
C GLU A 219 -6.55 15.23 -9.36
N GLN A 220 -5.81 16.21 -9.86
CA GLN A 220 -4.36 16.05 -10.08
C GLN A 220 -3.63 15.69 -8.78
N ARG A 221 -3.99 16.33 -7.67
CA ARG A 221 -3.40 16.04 -6.35
C ARG A 221 -3.74 14.65 -5.84
N TYR A 222 -4.99 14.22 -5.95
CA TYR A 222 -5.39 12.88 -5.51
C TYR A 222 -4.78 11.78 -6.40
N ARG A 223 -4.74 11.95 -7.73
CA ARG A 223 -4.05 11.00 -8.63
C ARG A 223 -2.58 10.88 -8.27
N TYR A 224 -1.89 12.00 -8.07
CA TYR A 224 -0.50 11.97 -7.65
C TYR A 224 -0.31 11.22 -6.31
N ALA A 225 -1.19 11.45 -5.33
CA ALA A 225 -1.16 10.72 -4.07
C ALA A 225 -1.32 9.19 -4.27
N THR A 226 -2.20 8.75 -5.18
CA THR A 226 -2.38 7.32 -5.50
C THR A 226 -1.17 6.71 -6.24
N GLU A 227 -0.40 7.50 -6.98
CA GLU A 227 0.84 7.05 -7.63
C GLU A 227 1.99 6.93 -6.65
N VAL A 228 2.10 7.89 -5.72
CA VAL A 228 3.12 7.90 -4.68
C VAL A 228 2.88 6.79 -3.66
N ASP A 229 1.63 6.60 -3.23
CA ASP A 229 1.23 5.53 -2.32
C ASP A 229 0.01 4.75 -2.87
N PRO A 230 0.26 3.63 -3.57
CA PRO A 230 -0.79 2.76 -4.13
C PRO A 230 -1.63 2.02 -3.08
N PHE A 231 -1.32 2.14 -1.79
CA PHE A 231 -2.03 1.53 -0.67
C PHE A 231 -2.81 2.55 0.18
N TYR A 232 -2.79 3.83 -0.20
CA TYR A 232 -3.51 4.88 0.53
C TYR A 232 -4.99 4.91 0.16
N ALA A 233 -5.83 4.18 0.90
CA ALA A 233 -7.26 4.05 0.60
C ALA A 233 -8.02 5.40 0.55
N LEU A 234 -7.66 6.35 1.42
CA LEU A 234 -8.25 7.69 1.45
C LEU A 234 -8.02 8.44 0.12
N ALA A 235 -6.82 8.34 -0.47
CA ALA A 235 -6.51 8.98 -1.76
C ALA A 235 -7.43 8.50 -2.87
N PHE A 236 -7.72 7.20 -2.92
CA PHE A 236 -8.65 6.63 -3.89
C PHE A 236 -10.11 7.01 -3.60
N PHE A 237 -10.49 7.13 -2.33
CA PHE A 237 -11.83 7.59 -1.95
C PHE A 237 -12.05 9.05 -2.38
N ASP A 238 -11.11 9.94 -2.07
CA ASP A 238 -11.20 11.35 -2.43
C ASP A 238 -11.06 11.59 -3.94
N LEU A 239 -10.25 10.78 -4.64
CA LEU A 239 -10.25 10.74 -6.10
C LEU A 239 -11.63 10.35 -6.65
N GLY A 240 -12.31 9.39 -6.04
CA GLY A 240 -13.67 9.02 -6.40
C GLY A 240 -14.65 10.18 -6.22
N ASN A 241 -14.55 10.91 -5.11
CA ASN A 241 -15.41 12.06 -4.81
C ASN A 241 -15.27 13.17 -5.85
N VAL A 242 -14.03 13.56 -6.18
CA VAL A 242 -13.80 14.62 -7.18
C VAL A 242 -14.19 14.20 -8.58
N LEU A 243 -13.96 12.94 -8.96
CA LEU A 243 -14.41 12.42 -10.26
C LEU A 243 -15.94 12.41 -10.36
N ASP A 244 -16.65 12.20 -9.26
CA ASP A 244 -18.10 12.25 -9.25
C ASP A 244 -18.64 13.68 -9.42
N GLU A 245 -18.02 14.67 -8.76
CA GLU A 245 -18.34 16.10 -8.97
C GLU A 245 -18.10 16.50 -10.43
N LEU A 246 -16.99 16.04 -11.03
CA LEU A 246 -16.65 16.21 -12.45
C LEU A 246 -17.54 15.38 -13.40
N GLN A 247 -18.57 14.70 -12.90
CA GLN A 247 -19.50 13.85 -13.67
C GLN A 247 -18.83 12.67 -14.39
N ARG A 248 -17.62 12.28 -14.00
CA ARG A 248 -16.86 11.14 -14.53
C ARG A 248 -17.17 9.87 -13.73
N LEU A 249 -18.46 9.55 -13.65
CA LEU A 249 -19.00 8.49 -12.80
C LEU A 249 -18.36 7.09 -13.00
N PRO A 250 -18.04 6.62 -14.23
CA PRO A 250 -17.37 5.33 -14.40
C PRO A 250 -15.99 5.25 -13.73
N GLU A 251 -15.24 6.34 -13.75
CA GLU A 251 -13.91 6.41 -13.13
C GLU A 251 -14.02 6.53 -11.61
N ALA A 252 -15.00 7.30 -11.11
CA ALA A 252 -15.29 7.38 -9.68
C ALA A 252 -15.59 6.00 -9.08
N ILE A 253 -16.37 5.16 -9.78
CA ILE A 253 -16.66 3.78 -9.37
C ILE A 253 -15.38 2.95 -9.23
N VAL A 254 -14.44 3.06 -10.17
CA VAL A 254 -13.16 2.34 -10.11
C VAL A 254 -12.34 2.80 -8.90
N ALA A 255 -12.31 4.10 -8.63
CA ALA A 255 -11.59 4.67 -7.50
C ALA A 255 -12.19 4.21 -6.15
N TYR A 256 -13.52 4.27 -5.99
CA TYR A 256 -14.18 3.76 -4.78
C TYR A 256 -13.97 2.25 -4.59
N GLN A 257 -14.04 1.45 -5.66
CA GLN A 257 -13.74 0.03 -5.60
C GLN A 257 -12.30 -0.24 -5.13
N ARG A 258 -11.35 0.60 -5.57
CA ARG A 258 -9.95 0.48 -5.14
C ARG A 258 -9.79 0.82 -3.66
N ALA A 259 -10.46 1.87 -3.17
CA ALA A 259 -10.49 2.21 -1.74
C ALA A 259 -11.04 1.04 -0.90
N ILE A 260 -12.16 0.44 -1.32
CA ILE A 260 -12.77 -0.73 -0.64
C ILE A 260 -11.89 -1.97 -0.73
N ALA A 261 -11.17 -2.18 -1.83
CA ALA A 261 -10.25 -3.31 -1.96
C ALA A 261 -9.05 -3.20 -1.01
N LEU A 262 -8.62 -1.97 -0.69
CA LEU A 262 -7.56 -1.70 0.27
C LEU A 262 -8.08 -1.77 1.71
N VAL A 263 -9.26 -1.19 1.98
CA VAL A 263 -9.90 -1.19 3.30
C VAL A 263 -11.36 -1.63 3.14
N PRO A 264 -11.65 -2.93 3.29
CA PRO A 264 -13.01 -3.47 3.14
C PRO A 264 -14.03 -2.89 4.13
N GLU A 265 -13.60 -2.42 5.31
CA GLU A 265 -14.47 -1.78 6.30
C GLU A 265 -14.69 -0.28 6.07
N TYR A 266 -14.22 0.31 4.97
CA TYR A 266 -14.37 1.75 4.72
C TYR A 266 -15.83 2.11 4.35
N ALA A 267 -16.64 2.36 5.38
CA ALA A 267 -18.08 2.58 5.25
C ALA A 267 -18.44 3.66 4.22
N ASP A 268 -17.83 4.85 4.30
CA ASP A 268 -18.13 5.96 3.38
C ASP A 268 -17.87 5.60 1.91
N ALA A 269 -16.85 4.79 1.62
CA ALA A 269 -16.59 4.30 0.27
C ALA A 269 -17.71 3.35 -0.22
N HIS A 270 -18.26 2.49 0.64
CA HIS A 270 -19.44 1.67 0.31
C HIS A 270 -20.67 2.55 0.05
N TYR A 271 -20.87 3.59 0.86
CA TYR A 271 -21.96 4.55 0.69
C TYR A 271 -21.90 5.25 -0.67
N ASN A 272 -20.75 5.85 -1.02
CA ASN A 272 -20.59 6.56 -2.30
C ASN A 272 -20.62 5.62 -3.51
N LEU A 273 -20.08 4.41 -3.39
CA LEU A 273 -20.17 3.41 -4.45
C LEU A 273 -21.62 2.94 -4.68
N ALA A 274 -22.43 2.82 -3.62
CA ALA A 274 -23.85 2.49 -3.74
C ALA A 274 -24.62 3.58 -4.50
N LEU A 275 -24.40 4.86 -4.14
CA LEU A 275 -24.97 6.01 -4.86
C LEU A 275 -24.57 6.01 -6.33
N ALA A 276 -23.28 5.78 -6.61
CA ALA A 276 -22.77 5.76 -7.97
C ALA A 276 -23.43 4.65 -8.82
N TYR A 277 -23.64 3.47 -8.25
CA TYR A 277 -24.38 2.40 -8.94
C TYR A 277 -25.86 2.69 -9.13
N GLU A 278 -26.53 3.36 -8.20
CA GLU A 278 -27.92 3.80 -8.41
C GLU A 278 -28.02 4.80 -9.56
N ARG A 279 -27.09 5.76 -9.66
CA ARG A 279 -27.02 6.71 -10.78
C ARG A 279 -26.80 6.01 -12.13
N GLN A 280 -26.08 4.89 -12.15
CA GLN A 280 -25.95 4.04 -13.35
C GLN A 280 -27.14 3.09 -13.58
N GLY A 281 -28.17 3.10 -12.71
CA GLY A 281 -29.30 2.17 -12.79
C GLY A 281 -28.98 0.73 -12.37
N GLN A 282 -27.77 0.47 -11.84
CA GLN A 282 -27.31 -0.87 -11.44
C GLN A 282 -27.78 -1.22 -10.02
N ARG A 283 -29.10 -1.31 -9.83
CA ARG A 283 -29.77 -1.47 -8.52
C ARG A 283 -29.26 -2.64 -7.69
N ARG A 284 -29.00 -3.81 -8.31
CA ARG A 284 -28.48 -4.98 -7.59
C ARG A 284 -27.09 -4.76 -7.00
N LYS A 285 -26.21 -4.09 -7.75
CA LYS A 285 -24.88 -3.74 -7.24
C LYS A 285 -25.01 -2.72 -6.12
N ALA A 286 -25.82 -1.67 -6.33
CA ALA A 286 -26.09 -0.68 -5.28
C ALA A 286 -26.59 -1.32 -3.98
N LEU A 287 -27.55 -2.26 -4.04
CA LEU A 287 -28.08 -2.94 -2.86
C LEU A 287 -26.99 -3.65 -2.04
N LYS A 288 -26.04 -4.33 -2.70
CA LYS A 288 -24.90 -4.97 -2.02
C LYS A 288 -24.11 -3.96 -1.17
N TYR A 289 -23.82 -2.80 -1.74
CA TYR A 289 -23.03 -1.76 -1.08
C TYR A 289 -23.84 -0.99 -0.02
N TRP A 290 -25.14 -0.80 -0.24
CA TRP A 290 -26.04 -0.27 0.79
C TRP A 290 -26.11 -1.15 2.03
N GLN A 291 -26.26 -2.46 1.84
CA GLN A 291 -26.24 -3.42 2.94
C GLN A 291 -24.88 -3.46 3.65
N ALA A 292 -23.78 -3.32 2.89
CA ALA A 292 -22.45 -3.23 3.48
C ALA A 292 -22.29 -1.99 4.35
N TYR A 293 -22.68 -0.80 3.87
CA TYR A 293 -22.65 0.43 4.66
C TYR A 293 -23.48 0.30 5.95
N VAL A 294 -24.73 -0.15 5.88
CA VAL A 294 -25.59 -0.31 7.07
C VAL A 294 -25.02 -1.29 8.10
N ARG A 295 -24.29 -2.32 7.65
CA ARG A 295 -23.61 -3.26 8.55
C ARG A 295 -22.38 -2.63 9.21
N LEU A 296 -21.61 -1.84 8.47
CA LEU A 296 -20.39 -1.20 8.95
C LEU A 296 -20.68 0.01 9.85
N ASP A 297 -21.70 0.80 9.50
CA ASP A 297 -22.12 1.99 10.21
C ASP A 297 -23.64 2.03 10.39
N PRO A 298 -24.17 1.27 11.37
CA PRO A 298 -25.62 1.19 11.60
C PRO A 298 -26.19 2.44 12.26
N VAL A 299 -25.39 3.32 12.87
CA VAL A 299 -25.88 4.46 13.66
C VAL A 299 -25.38 5.81 13.16
N GLY A 300 -24.51 5.83 12.17
CA GLY A 300 -23.95 7.06 11.65
C GLY A 300 -24.92 7.89 10.80
N PRO A 301 -24.46 9.06 10.35
CA PRO A 301 -25.32 10.11 9.80
C PRO A 301 -26.16 9.64 8.61
N TRP A 302 -25.63 8.71 7.81
CA TRP A 302 -26.28 8.24 6.59
C TRP A 302 -26.99 6.89 6.75
N ALA A 303 -27.00 6.30 7.95
CA ALA A 303 -27.56 4.97 8.19
C ALA A 303 -29.05 4.87 7.82
N THR A 304 -29.84 5.89 8.18
CA THR A 304 -31.27 5.95 7.84
C THR A 304 -31.48 6.07 6.34
N HIS A 305 -30.68 6.89 5.66
CA HIS A 305 -30.74 7.03 4.20
C HIS A 305 -30.41 5.70 3.52
N ALA A 306 -29.29 5.06 3.88
CA ALA A 306 -28.86 3.79 3.32
C ALA A 306 -29.88 2.66 3.53
N ARG A 307 -30.47 2.55 4.73
CA ARG A 307 -31.55 1.59 4.99
C ARG A 307 -32.76 1.83 4.10
N THR A 308 -33.13 3.09 3.91
CA THR A 308 -34.27 3.48 3.08
C THR A 308 -34.02 3.10 1.62
N GLN A 309 -32.84 3.39 1.09
CA GLN A 309 -32.46 2.99 -0.28
C GLN A 309 -32.45 1.48 -0.45
N ALA A 310 -31.85 0.73 0.48
CA ALA A 310 -31.84 -0.73 0.44
C ALA A 310 -33.26 -1.31 0.43
N ARG A 311 -34.15 -0.83 1.31
CA ARG A 311 -35.56 -1.24 1.36
C ARG A 311 -36.30 -0.90 0.07
N ARG A 312 -36.08 0.30 -0.47
CA ARG A 312 -36.68 0.73 -1.74
C ARG A 312 -36.30 -0.21 -2.88
N ILE A 313 -35.02 -0.54 -3.03
CA ILE A 313 -34.55 -1.45 -4.08
C ILE A 313 -35.19 -2.83 -3.92
N LEU A 314 -35.18 -3.39 -2.70
CA LEU A 314 -35.80 -4.69 -2.42
C LEU A 314 -37.31 -4.71 -2.70
N ALA A 315 -38.04 -3.64 -2.40
CA ALA A 315 -39.47 -3.55 -2.68
C ALA A 315 -39.78 -3.48 -4.18
N THR A 316 -38.89 -2.88 -4.97
CA THR A 316 -39.04 -2.79 -6.44
C THR A 316 -38.69 -4.08 -7.16
N GLU A 317 -37.78 -4.89 -6.61
CA GLU A 317 -37.52 -6.24 -7.11
C GLU A 317 -38.61 -7.18 -6.56
N LYS A 318 -39.77 -7.22 -7.21
CA LYS A 318 -40.80 -8.24 -6.94
C LYS A 318 -40.13 -9.63 -6.95
N LEU A 319 -39.87 -10.19 -5.78
CA LEU A 319 -39.43 -11.57 -5.63
C LEU A 319 -40.60 -12.47 -6.08
N SER A 320 -40.56 -12.95 -7.31
CA SER A 320 -41.44 -14.04 -7.71
C SER A 320 -40.96 -15.30 -7.00
N ILE A 321 -41.79 -15.82 -6.10
CA ILE A 321 -41.56 -17.12 -5.46
C ILE A 321 -41.66 -18.19 -6.57
N VAL A 322 -40.53 -18.66 -7.09
CA VAL A 322 -40.50 -19.83 -7.97
C VAL A 322 -40.59 -21.06 -7.07
N CYS A 323 -41.82 -21.48 -6.77
CA CYS A 323 -42.06 -22.73 -6.08
C CYS A 323 -41.75 -23.89 -7.03
N ARG A 324 -40.59 -24.53 -6.87
CA ARG A 324 -40.25 -25.75 -7.62
C ARG A 324 -41.05 -26.90 -7.01
N ARG A 325 -42.24 -27.19 -7.56
CA ARG A 325 -43.01 -28.39 -7.20
C ARG A 325 -42.12 -29.61 -7.42
N GLY A 326 -41.85 -30.35 -6.34
CA GLY A 326 -41.07 -31.58 -6.39
C GLY A 326 -41.71 -32.58 -7.34
N GLN A 327 -40.91 -33.08 -8.29
CA GLN A 327 -41.24 -34.31 -9.01
C GLN A 327 -41.30 -35.43 -7.97
N LYS A 328 -42.52 -35.89 -7.67
CA LYS A 328 -42.72 -37.24 -7.12
C LYS A 328 -42.31 -38.22 -8.21
N ALA A 329 -41.18 -38.88 -8.03
CA ALA A 329 -40.88 -40.11 -8.77
C ALA A 329 -41.79 -41.20 -8.19
N GLY A 330 -42.67 -41.71 -9.05
CA GLY A 330 -43.51 -42.88 -8.78
C GLY A 330 -42.81 -44.17 -9.09
#